data_AF-A0A553NYS2-F1
#
_entry.id   AF-A0A553NYS2-F1
#
_cell.length_a   1.000
_cell.length_b   1.000
_cell.length_c   1.000
_cell.angle_alpha   90.00
_cell.angle_beta   90.00
_cell.angle_gamma   90.00
#
_symmetry.space_group_name_H-M   'P 1'
#
loop_
_entity.id
_entity.type
_entity.pdbx_description
1 polymer ?
#
loop_
_entity_poly.entity_id
_entity_poly.type
_entity_poly.pdbx_seq_one_letter_code
_entity_poly.pdbx_strand_id
1 'polypeptide(L)'
;MAAIAGELSKQIKGHSEGAQGFRPWWDTVEDNIMYSFVILGMVTLPMTFFSKTPIECTPHPKLWHNATEIKGLSRFYPKVYCTETMIEPFLLYLPFTLLMVPIMLTAIEKTFVVLYKVEDKMNQFYHLLVKESLASEDVANLSKDNIKDCHEIVQAFKTSNACYTSYLYRTLLEIIGSMGLIGMFSYYNGINGLGVRFFDCTVYGHLFECVLSKFLDGCHRQTDSYTEHLKDIQKPIIRLKLYFKPKAEDFSLLMNLLAESQGLPDALRVLSLFEHQFSMLWEPENIRLMQKRNSHEHMVVEEEKVEDKDKVERDKMPQTLVVAWDDANIAEYFHNCFKKKYTLEYSVEISPETEAPIKSIVYYKESTWMRCEELELLSHDYLQEKTPINVPRKYSLSFDGLEAGQTYKLTFSTEVDGRTVAQTIRNFECDDV
;
A
#
# COMPACT_ATOMS: atom_id res chain seq x y z
N MET A 1 -8.90 33.41 -10.03
CA MET A 1 -8.27 32.75 -8.87
C MET A 1 -8.87 31.37 -8.62
N ALA A 2 -10.15 31.25 -8.21
CA ALA A 2 -10.77 29.94 -7.94
C ALA A 2 -10.69 28.94 -9.12
N ALA A 3 -10.92 29.38 -10.36
CA ALA A 3 -10.80 28.53 -11.54
C ALA A 3 -9.35 28.02 -11.76
N ILE A 4 -8.35 28.89 -11.57
CA ILE A 4 -6.92 28.52 -11.65
C ILE A 4 -6.56 27.54 -10.53
N ALA A 5 -7.13 27.72 -9.34
CA ALA A 5 -6.95 26.79 -8.22
C ALA A 5 -7.52 25.41 -8.54
N GLY A 6 -8.70 25.37 -9.16
CA GLY A 6 -9.34 24.14 -9.61
C GLY A 6 -8.53 23.41 -10.67
N GLU A 7 -8.02 24.15 -11.67
CA GLU A 7 -7.15 23.61 -12.73
C GLU A 7 -5.84 23.05 -12.16
N LEU A 8 -5.14 23.83 -11.32
CA LEU A 8 -3.91 23.40 -10.64
C LEU A 8 -4.17 22.21 -9.72
N SER A 9 -5.26 22.23 -8.95
CA SER A 9 -5.66 21.10 -8.11
C SER A 9 -5.91 19.85 -8.93
N LYS A 10 -6.52 19.99 -10.11
CA LYS A 10 -6.74 18.87 -11.03
C LYS A 10 -5.43 18.39 -11.64
N GLN A 11 -4.46 19.27 -11.90
CA GLN A 11 -3.14 18.86 -12.39
C GLN A 11 -2.29 18.17 -11.32
N ILE A 12 -2.38 18.64 -10.08
CA ILE A 12 -1.69 18.06 -8.91
C ILE A 12 -2.32 16.71 -8.56
N LYS A 13 -3.65 16.61 -8.47
CA LYS A 13 -4.33 15.36 -8.03
C LYS A 13 -4.72 14.44 -9.18
N GLY A 14 -4.71 14.92 -10.42
CA GLY A 14 -5.11 14.18 -11.61
C GLY A 14 -4.03 13.21 -12.03
N HIS A 15 -4.00 12.06 -11.37
CA HIS A 15 -3.18 10.92 -11.74
C HIS A 15 -4.06 9.82 -12.34
N SER A 16 -3.51 9.06 -13.28
CA SER A 16 -4.13 7.85 -13.78
C SER A 16 -4.35 6.82 -12.66
N GLU A 17 -5.32 5.91 -12.84
CA GLU A 17 -5.57 4.82 -11.88
C GLU A 17 -4.30 4.01 -11.58
N GLY A 18 -3.49 3.74 -12.61
CA GLY A 18 -2.23 3.03 -12.44
C GLY A 18 -1.20 3.80 -11.62
N ALA A 19 -1.05 5.11 -11.87
CA ALA A 19 -0.17 5.94 -11.08
C ALA A 19 -0.62 6.04 -9.61
N GLN A 20 -1.93 6.10 -9.34
CA GLN A 20 -2.47 6.06 -7.98
C GLN A 20 -2.20 4.71 -7.30
N GLY A 21 -2.32 3.61 -8.05
CA GLY A 21 -2.08 2.26 -7.53
C GLY A 21 -0.65 2.01 -7.04
N PHE A 22 0.34 2.70 -7.59
CA PHE A 22 1.75 2.59 -7.19
C PHE A 22 2.27 3.81 -6.43
N ARG A 23 1.42 4.78 -6.09
CA ARG A 23 1.88 5.95 -5.34
C ARG A 23 1.96 5.62 -3.85
N PRO A 24 3.12 5.79 -3.22
CA PRO A 24 3.25 5.58 -1.80
C PRO A 24 2.53 6.68 -1.02
N TRP A 25 2.29 6.47 0.27
CA TRP A 25 1.55 7.43 1.08
C TRP A 25 2.27 8.78 1.22
N TRP A 26 3.60 8.81 1.18
CA TRP A 26 4.36 10.06 1.31
C TRP A 26 4.21 10.97 0.10
N ASP A 27 4.16 10.44 -1.13
CA ASP A 27 3.84 11.22 -2.34
C ASP A 27 2.42 11.83 -2.22
N THR A 28 1.48 11.10 -1.60
CA THR A 28 0.12 11.62 -1.34
C THR A 28 0.11 12.73 -0.29
N VAL A 29 0.95 12.62 0.75
CA VAL A 29 1.14 13.69 1.74
C VAL A 29 1.77 14.91 1.08
N GLU A 30 2.77 14.71 0.23
CA GLU A 30 3.43 15.78 -0.53
C GLU A 30 2.42 16.56 -1.39
N ASP A 31 1.60 15.89 -2.19
CA ASP A 31 0.54 16.52 -2.98
C ASP A 31 -0.41 17.36 -2.12
N ASN A 32 -0.78 16.87 -0.95
CA ASN A 32 -1.67 17.58 -0.04
C ASN A 32 -0.98 18.82 0.57
N ILE A 33 0.32 18.75 0.84
CA ILE A 33 1.14 19.91 1.27
C ILE A 33 1.24 20.92 0.13
N MET A 34 1.56 20.49 -1.09
CA MET A 34 1.61 21.36 -2.27
C MET A 34 0.27 22.05 -2.52
N TYR A 35 -0.83 21.31 -2.43
CA TYR A 35 -2.18 21.84 -2.54
C TYR A 35 -2.47 22.87 -1.44
N SER A 36 -2.04 22.61 -0.20
CA SER A 36 -2.17 23.55 0.91
C SER A 36 -1.39 24.83 0.67
N PHE A 37 -0.18 24.77 0.09
CA PHE A 37 0.58 25.96 -0.31
C PHE A 37 -0.11 26.76 -1.41
N VAL A 38 -0.70 26.10 -2.40
CA VAL A 38 -1.49 26.78 -3.44
C VAL A 38 -2.68 27.53 -2.81
N ILE A 39 -3.44 26.88 -1.92
CA ILE A 39 -4.56 27.54 -1.21
C ILE A 39 -4.05 28.70 -0.37
N LEU A 40 -2.98 28.50 0.41
CA LEU A 40 -2.40 29.54 1.25
C LEU A 40 -1.94 30.75 0.41
N GLY A 41 -1.25 30.51 -0.71
CA GLY A 41 -0.88 31.54 -1.68
C GLY A 41 -2.10 32.28 -2.23
N MET A 42 -3.16 31.56 -2.59
CA MET A 42 -4.40 32.17 -3.11
C MET A 42 -5.19 32.96 -2.09
N VAL A 43 -5.15 32.59 -0.81
CA VAL A 43 -5.82 33.33 0.27
C VAL A 43 -4.99 34.55 0.68
N THR A 44 -3.66 34.41 0.73
CA THR A 44 -2.76 35.50 1.13
C THR A 44 -2.63 36.57 0.05
N LEU A 45 -2.71 36.22 -1.24
CA LEU A 45 -2.60 37.19 -2.35
C LEU A 45 -3.65 38.32 -2.28
N PRO A 46 -4.98 38.06 -2.23
CA PRO A 46 -5.97 39.12 -2.05
C PRO A 46 -5.76 39.91 -0.77
N MET A 47 -5.37 39.24 0.33
CA MET A 47 -5.10 39.92 1.59
C MET A 47 -3.95 40.92 1.47
N THR A 48 -2.88 40.58 0.74
CA THR A 48 -1.78 41.52 0.47
C THR A 48 -2.20 42.66 -0.45
N PHE A 49 -3.04 42.40 -1.47
CA PHE A 49 -3.53 43.42 -2.38
C PHE A 49 -4.53 44.40 -1.72
N PHE A 50 -5.44 43.89 -0.89
CA PHE A 50 -6.49 44.70 -0.26
C PHE A 50 -6.02 45.41 1.00
N SER A 51 -5.10 44.83 1.77
CA SER A 51 -4.66 45.44 3.03
C SER A 51 -3.80 46.68 2.82
N LYS A 52 -3.28 46.91 1.60
CA LYS A 52 -2.33 47.98 1.19
C LYS A 52 -1.01 48.01 1.98
N THR A 53 -1.03 47.77 3.29
CA THR A 53 0.10 47.67 4.20
C THR A 53 -0.22 46.66 5.32
N PRO A 54 0.60 45.63 5.58
CA PRO A 54 0.36 44.64 6.63
C PRO A 54 0.67 45.14 8.05
N ILE A 55 1.13 46.38 8.18
CA ILE A 55 1.59 46.97 9.43
C ILE A 55 0.63 48.02 9.98
N GLU A 56 0.49 48.01 11.30
CA GLU A 56 -0.16 49.08 12.04
C GLU A 56 0.92 49.90 12.73
N CYS A 57 1.16 51.10 12.20
CA CYS A 57 2.05 52.07 12.81
C CYS A 57 1.27 53.04 13.69
N THR A 58 1.70 53.16 14.95
CA THR A 58 1.17 54.12 15.91
C THR A 58 2.29 55.06 16.36
N PRO A 59 2.01 56.36 16.64
CA PRO A 59 3.02 57.25 17.19
C PRO A 59 3.57 56.69 18.50
N HIS A 60 4.89 56.73 18.70
CA HIS A 60 5.53 56.08 19.85
C HIS A 60 4.99 56.66 21.19
N PRO A 61 4.38 55.84 22.06
CA PRO A 61 3.55 56.32 23.18
C PRO A 61 4.35 57.09 24.24
N LYS A 62 5.66 56.81 24.38
CA LYS A 62 6.52 57.49 25.37
C LYS A 62 6.97 58.88 24.94
N LEU A 63 6.91 59.20 23.65
CA LEU A 63 7.41 60.47 23.11
C LEU A 63 6.28 61.49 22.91
N TRP A 64 5.03 61.03 22.85
CA TRP A 64 3.87 61.85 22.47
C TRP A 64 2.70 61.63 23.43
N HIS A 65 2.77 62.25 24.62
CA HIS A 65 1.66 62.22 25.58
C HIS A 65 0.45 63.05 25.13
N ASN A 66 0.64 64.04 24.24
CA ASN A 66 -0.42 64.86 23.67
C ASN A 66 -0.61 64.57 22.17
N ALA A 67 -1.21 63.42 21.84
CA ALA A 67 -1.47 62.98 20.45
C ALA A 67 -2.41 63.90 19.64
N THR A 68 -2.97 64.94 20.27
CA THR A 68 -3.92 65.88 19.67
C THR A 68 -3.28 66.93 18.75
N GLU A 69 -1.95 67.12 18.80
CA GLU A 69 -1.25 68.13 17.99
C GLU A 69 -0.89 67.67 16.57
N ILE A 70 -0.91 66.37 16.28
CA ILE A 70 -0.66 65.85 14.91
C ILE A 70 -1.94 65.94 14.06
N LYS A 71 -2.63 67.08 14.10
CA LYS A 71 -3.79 67.39 13.26
C LYS A 71 -3.29 67.87 11.91
N GLY A 72 -2.93 66.93 11.04
CA GLY A 72 -2.54 67.25 9.66
C GLY A 72 -1.78 66.13 8.95
N LEU A 73 -1.12 65.26 9.71
CA LEU A 73 -0.42 64.12 9.11
C LEU A 73 -1.40 62.98 8.84
N SER A 74 -1.61 62.65 7.57
CA SER A 74 -2.41 61.49 7.18
C SER A 74 -1.78 60.23 7.75
N ARG A 75 -2.54 59.48 8.57
CA ARG A 75 -2.12 58.18 9.14
C ARG A 75 -1.74 57.15 8.07
N PHE A 76 -2.10 57.41 6.82
CA PHE A 76 -1.79 56.54 5.68
C PHE A 76 -0.31 56.62 5.25
N TYR A 77 0.30 57.81 5.28
CA TYR A 77 1.66 57.99 4.76
C TYR A 77 2.73 57.25 5.57
N PRO A 78 2.76 57.33 6.92
CA PRO A 78 3.74 56.57 7.71
C PRO A 78 3.62 55.05 7.50
N LYS A 79 2.39 54.53 7.34
CA LYS A 79 2.20 53.10 7.08
C LYS A 79 2.86 52.67 5.76
N VAL A 80 2.63 53.40 4.67
CA VAL A 80 3.21 53.08 3.37
C VAL A 80 4.72 53.24 3.40
N TYR A 81 5.21 54.37 3.91
CA TYR A 81 6.64 54.66 4.00
C TYR A 81 7.39 53.62 4.83
N CYS A 82 6.89 53.27 6.02
CA CYS A 82 7.52 52.27 6.87
C CYS A 82 7.41 50.85 6.28
N THR A 83 6.35 50.55 5.52
CA THR A 83 6.25 49.28 4.78
C THR A 83 7.34 49.19 3.72
N GLU A 84 7.56 50.25 2.92
CA GLU A 84 8.54 50.22 1.83
C GLU A 84 10.00 50.29 2.31
N THR A 85 10.26 50.96 3.44
CA THR A 85 11.63 51.19 3.92
C THR A 85 12.11 50.16 4.92
N MET A 86 11.23 49.62 5.76
CA MET A 86 11.60 48.74 6.88
C MET A 86 11.22 47.28 6.65
N ILE A 87 10.18 46.99 5.85
CA ILE A 87 9.81 45.61 5.55
C ILE A 87 10.60 45.15 4.34
N GLU A 88 11.25 43.99 4.49
CA GLU A 88 11.98 43.45 3.37
C GLU A 88 11.09 43.04 2.20
N PRO A 89 11.58 43.19 0.95
CA PRO A 89 10.89 42.72 -0.24
C PRO A 89 10.43 41.27 -0.14
N PHE A 90 11.20 40.42 0.55
CA PHE A 90 10.86 39.01 0.75
C PHE A 90 9.47 38.81 1.38
N LEU A 91 9.14 39.54 2.44
CA LEU A 91 7.83 39.44 3.11
C LEU A 91 6.69 39.94 2.21
N LEU A 92 6.97 40.95 1.39
CA LEU A 92 6.00 41.48 0.42
C LEU A 92 5.73 40.48 -0.71
N TYR A 93 6.75 39.73 -1.14
CA TYR A 93 6.64 38.72 -2.19
C TYR A 93 6.34 37.30 -1.69
N LEU A 94 6.22 37.09 -0.39
CA LEU A 94 5.99 35.77 0.22
C LEU A 94 4.82 35.00 -0.41
N PRO A 95 3.63 35.58 -0.67
CA PRO A 95 2.54 34.86 -1.33
C PRO A 95 2.89 34.35 -2.74
N PHE A 96 3.69 35.11 -3.48
CA PHE A 96 4.15 34.72 -4.81
C PHE A 96 5.17 33.59 -4.72
N THR A 97 6.10 33.68 -3.78
CA THR A 97 7.06 32.59 -3.52
C THR A 97 6.34 31.31 -3.11
N LEU A 98 5.35 31.38 -2.21
CA LEU A 98 4.53 30.23 -1.79
C LEU A 98 3.75 29.60 -2.94
N LEU A 99 3.34 30.39 -3.95
CA LEU A 99 2.63 29.89 -5.12
C LEU A 99 3.59 29.35 -6.20
N MET A 100 4.78 29.93 -6.34
CA MET A 100 5.79 29.49 -7.30
C MET A 100 6.40 28.13 -6.94
N VAL A 101 6.57 27.85 -5.65
CA VAL A 101 7.11 26.57 -5.16
C VAL A 101 6.35 25.34 -5.67
N PRO A 102 5.04 25.18 -5.41
CA PRO A 102 4.29 24.01 -5.85
C PRO A 102 4.21 23.93 -7.38
N ILE A 103 4.19 25.07 -8.10
CA ILE A 103 4.23 25.09 -9.57
C ILE A 103 5.55 24.51 -10.07
N MET A 104 6.69 24.91 -9.49
CA MET A 104 8.00 24.41 -9.89
C MET A 104 8.16 22.92 -9.58
N LEU A 105 7.74 22.46 -8.39
CA LEU A 105 7.80 21.05 -8.02
C LEU A 105 6.90 20.19 -8.94
N THR A 106 5.66 20.62 -9.17
CA THR A 106 4.75 19.93 -10.10
C THR A 106 5.31 19.91 -11.53
N ALA A 107 5.95 21.00 -11.99
CA ALA A 107 6.57 21.05 -13.30
C ALA A 107 7.74 20.08 -13.44
N ILE A 108 8.56 19.92 -12.39
CA ILE A 108 9.62 18.90 -12.34
C ILE A 108 8.99 17.51 -12.49
N GLU A 109 8.01 17.16 -11.64
CA GLU A 109 7.35 15.86 -11.71
C GLU A 109 6.79 15.56 -13.11
N LYS A 110 5.96 16.46 -13.65
CA LYS A 110 5.31 16.24 -14.96
C LYS A 110 6.33 16.13 -16.09
N THR A 111 7.43 16.88 -16.01
CA THR A 111 8.51 16.79 -17.00
C THR A 111 9.13 15.39 -17.00
N PHE A 112 9.43 14.82 -15.83
CA PHE A 112 10.01 13.47 -15.75
C PHE A 112 9.02 12.38 -16.17
N VAL A 113 7.74 12.48 -15.79
CA VAL A 113 6.71 11.54 -16.21
C VAL A 113 6.58 11.51 -17.74
N VAL A 114 6.53 12.68 -18.37
CA VAL A 114 6.42 12.81 -19.83
C VAL A 114 7.70 12.36 -20.54
N LEU A 115 8.87 12.76 -20.07
CA LEU A 115 10.15 12.42 -20.69
C LEU A 115 10.41 10.91 -20.72
N TYR A 116 10.09 10.21 -19.64
CA TYR A 116 10.35 8.78 -19.51
C TYR A 116 9.17 7.88 -19.94
N LYS A 117 8.03 8.48 -20.32
CA LYS A 117 6.78 7.77 -20.66
C LYS A 117 6.41 6.74 -19.60
N VAL A 118 6.59 7.10 -18.33
CA VAL A 118 6.39 6.18 -17.21
C VAL A 118 4.91 5.85 -17.03
N GLU A 119 4.05 6.84 -17.28
CA GLU A 119 2.60 6.71 -17.11
C GLU A 119 2.00 5.59 -17.97
N ASP A 120 2.36 5.53 -19.27
CA ASP A 120 1.87 4.48 -20.17
C ASP A 120 2.29 3.08 -19.69
N LYS A 121 3.55 2.92 -19.29
CA LYS A 121 4.10 1.65 -18.79
C LYS A 121 3.47 1.23 -17.47
N MET A 122 3.29 2.17 -16.54
CA MET A 122 2.64 1.91 -15.26
C MET A 122 1.16 1.59 -15.44
N ASN A 123 0.45 2.28 -16.33
CA ASN A 123 -0.95 2.02 -16.63
C ASN A 123 -1.14 0.65 -17.30
N GLN A 124 -0.27 0.29 -18.24
CA GLN A 124 -0.27 -1.03 -18.87
C GLN A 124 -0.03 -2.12 -17.82
N PHE A 125 0.97 -1.94 -16.95
CA PHE A 125 1.25 -2.86 -15.86
C PHE A 125 0.07 -2.95 -14.87
N TYR A 126 -0.51 -1.82 -14.47
CA TYR A 126 -1.66 -1.77 -13.58
C TYR A 126 -2.88 -2.48 -14.18
N HIS A 127 -3.24 -2.18 -15.43
CA HIS A 127 -4.44 -2.74 -16.04
C HIS A 127 -4.33 -4.25 -16.23
N LEU A 128 -3.18 -4.72 -16.74
CA LEU A 128 -3.00 -6.15 -17.07
C LEU A 128 -2.78 -7.01 -15.84
N LEU A 129 -2.21 -6.45 -14.77
CA LEU A 129 -1.79 -7.26 -13.63
C LEU A 129 -2.55 -6.91 -12.38
N VAL A 130 -2.62 -5.65 -12.01
CA VAL A 130 -3.23 -5.27 -10.73
C VAL A 130 -4.74 -5.30 -10.85
N LYS A 131 -5.32 -4.64 -11.86
CA LYS A 131 -6.77 -4.56 -12.04
C LYS A 131 -7.38 -5.94 -12.31
N GLU A 132 -6.75 -6.72 -13.20
CA GLU A 132 -7.26 -8.05 -13.56
C GLU A 132 -7.03 -9.09 -12.45
N SER A 133 -5.86 -9.06 -11.80
CA SER A 133 -5.62 -9.92 -10.64
C SER A 133 -6.56 -9.56 -9.50
N LEU A 134 -6.66 -8.30 -9.09
CA LEU A 134 -7.51 -7.91 -7.97
C LEU A 134 -9.00 -8.14 -8.25
N ALA A 135 -9.45 -8.02 -9.51
CA ALA A 135 -10.85 -8.26 -9.86
C ALA A 135 -11.22 -9.75 -9.96
N SER A 136 -10.25 -10.62 -10.29
CA SER A 136 -10.50 -12.06 -10.39
C SER A 136 -10.28 -12.73 -9.04
N GLU A 137 -11.23 -13.55 -8.58
CA GLU A 137 -11.00 -14.46 -7.44
C GLU A 137 -10.20 -15.71 -7.87
N ASP A 138 -10.30 -16.09 -9.15
CA ASP A 138 -9.64 -17.25 -9.75
C ASP A 138 -8.20 -16.94 -10.22
N VAL A 139 -7.26 -16.91 -9.27
CA VAL A 139 -5.82 -16.72 -9.54
C VAL A 139 -5.28 -17.76 -10.51
N ALA A 140 -5.75 -19.01 -10.41
CA ALA A 140 -5.21 -20.11 -11.20
C ALA A 140 -5.58 -20.01 -12.69
N ASN A 141 -6.74 -19.45 -13.03
CA ASN A 141 -7.13 -19.24 -14.43
C ASN A 141 -6.38 -18.05 -15.03
N LEU A 142 -6.20 -16.97 -14.26
CA LEU A 142 -5.39 -15.81 -14.65
C LEU A 142 -3.97 -16.22 -15.04
N SER A 143 -3.40 -17.15 -14.27
CA SER A 143 -2.06 -17.70 -14.52
C SER A 143 -1.96 -18.50 -15.81
N LYS A 144 -3.06 -18.92 -16.46
CA LYS A 144 -3.03 -19.70 -17.72
C LYS A 144 -3.30 -18.81 -18.92
N ASP A 145 -4.29 -17.94 -18.82
CA ASP A 145 -4.77 -17.15 -19.95
C ASP A 145 -3.80 -15.99 -20.26
N ASN A 146 -3.16 -15.42 -19.23
CA ASN A 146 -2.33 -14.23 -19.35
C ASN A 146 -0.81 -14.49 -19.29
N ILE A 147 -0.36 -15.74 -19.38
CA ILE A 147 1.09 -16.09 -19.28
C ILE A 147 1.91 -15.30 -20.29
N LYS A 148 1.42 -15.22 -21.53
CA LYS A 148 2.14 -14.59 -22.64
C LYS A 148 2.33 -13.10 -22.37
N ASP A 149 1.26 -12.42 -21.99
CA ASP A 149 1.25 -10.98 -21.73
C ASP A 149 2.07 -10.66 -20.47
N CYS A 150 1.95 -11.47 -19.42
CA CYS A 150 2.80 -11.38 -18.24
C CYS A 150 4.28 -11.51 -18.59
N HIS A 151 4.66 -12.45 -19.45
CA HIS A 151 6.05 -12.62 -19.88
C HIS A 151 6.56 -11.44 -20.70
N GLU A 152 5.74 -10.89 -21.60
CA GLU A 152 6.10 -9.72 -22.40
C GLU A 152 6.34 -8.50 -21.50
N ILE A 153 5.44 -8.26 -20.54
CA ILE A 153 5.56 -7.18 -19.56
C ILE A 153 6.82 -7.36 -18.71
N VAL A 154 7.04 -8.56 -18.17
CA VAL A 154 8.26 -8.87 -17.39
C VAL A 154 9.51 -8.64 -18.22
N GLN A 155 9.49 -8.99 -19.50
CA GLN A 155 10.62 -8.76 -20.38
C GLN A 155 10.83 -7.26 -20.64
N ALA A 156 9.76 -6.48 -20.77
CA ALA A 156 9.82 -5.02 -20.88
C ALA A 156 10.42 -4.38 -19.61
N PHE A 157 10.04 -4.84 -18.43
CA PHE A 157 10.59 -4.35 -17.16
C PHE A 157 12.00 -4.86 -16.84
N LYS A 158 12.38 -6.05 -17.32
CA LYS A 158 13.76 -6.56 -17.18
C LYS A 158 14.77 -5.78 -18.01
N THR A 159 14.32 -5.13 -19.08
CA THR A 159 15.20 -4.43 -20.03
C THR A 159 15.21 -2.93 -19.83
N SER A 160 14.20 -2.39 -19.14
CA SER A 160 14.05 -0.98 -18.83
C SER A 160 14.34 -0.72 -17.36
N ASN A 161 15.16 0.29 -17.06
CA ASN A 161 15.34 0.87 -15.72
C ASN A 161 14.75 2.29 -15.66
N ALA A 162 13.75 2.56 -16.50
CA ALA A 162 13.29 3.91 -16.78
C ALA A 162 12.39 4.43 -15.66
N CYS A 163 11.60 3.54 -15.05
CA CYS A 163 10.73 3.90 -13.94
C CYS A 163 11.56 4.25 -12.71
N TYR A 164 12.51 3.39 -12.34
CA TYR A 164 13.43 3.60 -11.24
C TYR A 164 14.29 4.85 -11.43
N THR A 165 14.89 5.01 -12.61
CA THR A 165 15.73 6.18 -12.92
C THR A 165 14.92 7.48 -12.88
N SER A 166 13.70 7.48 -13.44
CA SER A 166 12.80 8.64 -13.40
C SER A 166 12.41 8.99 -11.95
N TYR A 167 12.00 8.00 -11.17
CA TYR A 167 11.65 8.17 -9.76
C TYR A 167 12.83 8.72 -8.95
N LEU A 168 14.02 8.13 -9.11
CA LEU A 168 15.23 8.54 -8.41
C LEU A 168 15.62 9.99 -8.72
N TYR A 169 15.66 10.37 -10.01
CA TYR A 169 16.02 11.75 -10.40
C TYR A 169 14.95 12.75 -9.98
N ARG A 170 13.66 12.38 -10.08
CA ARG A 170 12.54 13.19 -9.59
C ARG A 170 12.73 13.51 -8.11
N THR A 171 12.85 12.47 -7.26
CA THR A 171 13.01 12.62 -5.81
C THR A 171 14.29 13.37 -5.44
N LEU A 172 15.39 13.13 -6.14
CA LEU A 172 16.64 13.86 -5.91
C LEU A 172 16.49 15.36 -6.22
N LEU A 173 15.80 15.72 -7.31
CA LEU A 173 15.55 17.11 -7.67
C LEU A 173 14.54 17.78 -6.73
N GLU A 174 13.52 17.06 -6.27
CA GLU A 174 12.56 17.53 -5.25
C GLU A 174 13.28 17.81 -3.92
N ILE A 175 14.20 16.93 -3.50
CA ILE A 175 15.03 17.14 -2.31
C ILE A 175 15.92 18.36 -2.48
N ILE A 176 16.61 18.50 -3.62
CA ILE A 176 17.45 19.68 -3.91
C ILE A 176 16.61 20.96 -3.91
N GLY A 177 15.43 20.93 -4.55
CA GLY A 177 14.50 22.05 -4.57
C GLY A 177 14.04 22.42 -3.16
N SER A 178 13.65 21.44 -2.35
CA SER A 178 13.22 21.62 -0.97
C SER A 178 14.35 22.17 -0.08
N MET A 179 15.56 21.64 -0.21
CA MET A 179 16.76 22.15 0.49
C MET A 179 17.10 23.58 0.06
N GLY A 180 16.95 23.89 -1.24
CA GLY A 180 17.11 25.24 -1.76
C GLY A 180 16.10 26.22 -1.16
N LEU A 181 14.84 25.80 -1.00
CA LEU A 181 13.80 26.59 -0.36
C LEU A 181 14.09 26.78 1.13
N ILE A 182 14.44 25.73 1.85
CA ILE A 182 14.83 25.82 3.27
C ILE A 182 16.03 26.76 3.42
N GLY A 183 17.03 26.65 2.55
CA GLY A 183 18.19 27.54 2.53
C GLY A 183 17.81 28.99 2.26
N MET A 184 16.93 29.23 1.28
CA MET A 184 16.38 30.54 0.98
C MET A 184 15.61 31.11 2.19
N PHE A 185 14.66 30.39 2.75
CA PHE A 185 13.90 30.82 3.94
C PHE A 185 14.81 31.06 5.15
N SER A 186 15.83 30.21 5.35
CA SER A 186 16.78 30.35 6.47
C SER A 186 17.67 31.58 6.29
N TYR A 187 18.11 31.86 5.06
CA TYR A 187 18.84 33.08 4.72
C TYR A 187 17.99 34.33 5.02
N TYR A 188 16.68 34.28 4.70
CA TYR A 188 15.74 35.36 5.00
C TYR A 188 15.20 35.37 6.45
N ASN A 189 15.52 34.39 7.29
CA ASN A 189 15.04 34.33 8.67
C ASN A 189 15.82 35.27 9.61
N GLY A 190 17.06 35.64 9.23
CA GLY A 190 17.88 36.60 9.99
C GLY A 190 17.42 38.05 9.90
N ILE A 191 16.29 38.29 9.25
CA ILE A 191 15.83 39.62 8.86
C ILE A 191 14.80 40.14 9.83
N ASN A 192 14.95 41.42 10.16
CA ASN A 192 14.07 42.15 11.07
C ASN A 192 12.64 42.13 10.53
N GLY A 193 11.70 41.54 11.29
CA GLY A 193 10.28 41.47 10.95
C GLY A 193 9.60 40.14 11.28
N LEU A 194 10.34 39.03 11.21
CA LEU A 194 9.84 37.70 11.64
C LEU A 194 10.12 37.44 13.13
N GLY A 195 11.30 37.82 13.63
CA GLY A 195 11.70 37.59 15.02
C GLY A 195 11.30 38.68 16.02
N VAL A 196 11.06 39.92 15.56
CA VAL A 196 10.74 41.06 16.44
C VAL A 196 9.38 41.63 16.04
N ARG A 197 8.41 41.56 16.97
CA ARG A 197 7.02 42.00 16.75
C ARG A 197 6.84 43.51 16.62
N PHE A 198 7.80 44.28 17.14
CA PHE A 198 7.78 45.72 17.21
C PHE A 198 9.05 46.26 16.56
N PHE A 199 8.90 47.24 15.68
CA PHE A 199 10.05 47.98 15.16
C PHE A 199 9.72 49.47 15.08
N ASP A 200 10.74 50.28 15.33
CA ASP A 200 10.63 51.72 15.30
C ASP A 200 11.00 52.26 13.91
N CYS A 201 10.16 53.14 13.37
CA CYS A 201 10.34 53.75 12.06
C CYS A 201 10.27 55.28 12.18
N THR A 202 11.25 56.00 11.62
CA THR A 202 11.29 57.46 11.69
C THR A 202 10.76 58.07 10.40
N VAL A 203 9.67 58.85 10.49
CA VAL A 203 9.03 59.53 9.35
C VAL A 203 8.95 61.02 9.63
N TYR A 204 9.58 61.85 8.79
CA TYR A 204 9.70 63.31 9.00
C TYR A 204 10.25 63.71 10.39
N GLY A 205 11.16 62.91 10.96
CA GLY A 205 11.71 63.16 12.29
C GLY A 205 10.82 62.70 13.46
N HIS A 206 9.67 62.08 13.19
CA HIS A 206 8.79 61.48 14.21
C HIS A 206 8.98 59.97 14.27
N LEU A 207 9.13 59.43 15.48
CA LEU A 207 9.26 57.98 15.73
C LEU A 207 7.88 57.31 15.83
N PHE A 208 7.65 56.30 15.00
CA PHE A 208 6.46 55.45 15.01
C PHE A 208 6.85 54.04 15.45
N GLU A 209 6.07 53.49 16.38
CA GLU A 209 6.15 52.08 16.75
C GLU A 209 5.17 51.32 15.84
N CYS A 210 5.71 50.43 15.01
CA CYS A 210 4.93 49.61 14.09
C CYS A 210 4.86 48.18 14.59
N VAL A 211 3.65 47.62 14.53
CA VAL A 211 3.36 46.24 14.90
C VAL A 211 2.93 45.48 13.66
N LEU A 212 3.55 44.33 13.42
CA LEU A 212 3.10 43.39 12.40
C LEU A 212 1.86 42.64 12.94
N SER A 213 0.75 42.65 12.20
CA SER A 213 -0.53 42.12 12.69
C SER A 213 -0.44 40.65 13.16
N LYS A 214 -1.31 40.27 14.11
CA LYS A 214 -1.32 39.03 14.93
C LYS A 214 -1.42 37.67 14.19
N PHE A 215 -1.17 37.61 12.87
CA PHE A 215 -1.39 36.42 12.04
C PHE A 215 -0.42 35.25 12.33
N LEU A 216 0.71 35.48 13.02
CA LEU A 216 1.80 34.50 13.15
C LEU A 216 1.96 33.83 14.53
N ASP A 217 1.02 34.02 15.47
CA ASP A 217 1.13 33.50 16.84
C ASP A 217 0.88 31.97 17.00
N GLY A 218 0.80 31.20 15.91
CA GLY A 218 0.29 29.82 15.93
C GLY A 218 1.28 28.66 15.76
N CYS A 219 2.56 28.87 15.44
CA CYS A 219 3.41 27.78 14.91
C CYS A 219 4.64 27.44 15.77
N HIS A 220 4.45 27.00 17.03
CA HIS A 220 5.56 26.38 17.77
C HIS A 220 5.12 25.23 18.71
N ARG A 221 5.25 23.98 18.24
CA ARG A 221 5.37 22.72 19.01
C ARG A 221 5.73 21.59 18.02
N GLN A 222 7.00 21.19 17.93
CA GLN A 222 7.71 20.12 18.68
C GLN A 222 7.67 18.76 17.97
N THR A 223 8.87 18.19 17.84
CA THR A 223 9.31 16.98 17.11
C THR A 223 9.13 15.69 17.91
N ASP A 224 9.25 14.55 17.20
CA ASP A 224 10.03 13.32 17.54
C ASP A 224 9.30 12.06 17.04
N SER A 225 9.85 11.31 16.08
CA SER A 225 10.86 10.24 16.19
C SER A 225 10.20 8.85 16.17
N TYR A 226 10.48 8.06 15.14
CA TYR A 226 10.29 6.60 15.19
C TYR A 226 11.17 5.90 14.15
N THR A 227 12.19 5.17 14.60
CA THR A 227 12.85 4.12 13.80
C THR A 227 13.23 2.91 14.65
N GLU A 228 12.92 1.76 14.04
CA GLU A 228 13.61 0.46 14.04
C GLU A 228 13.88 -0.31 15.34
N HIS A 229 13.30 -1.53 15.37
CA HIS A 229 14.00 -2.73 15.84
C HIS A 229 13.39 -3.98 15.17
N LEU A 230 14.12 -4.60 14.23
CA LEU A 230 13.89 -5.99 13.83
C LEU A 230 15.22 -6.73 13.79
N LYS A 231 15.34 -7.71 14.69
CA LYS A 231 16.49 -8.59 14.88
C LYS A 231 16.48 -9.75 13.87
N ASP A 232 17.69 -10.23 13.59
CA ASP A 232 18.01 -11.35 12.73
C ASP A 232 17.21 -12.62 13.06
N ILE A 233 16.29 -12.92 12.17
CA ILE A 233 15.70 -14.25 11.99
C ILE A 233 16.48 -14.89 10.83
N GLN A 234 16.95 -16.12 11.04
CA GLN A 234 17.68 -16.86 10.03
C GLN A 234 16.74 -17.12 8.84
N LYS A 235 16.98 -16.38 7.76
CA LYS A 235 16.08 -16.33 6.60
C LYS A 235 16.23 -17.62 5.77
N PRO A 236 15.13 -18.31 5.42
CA PRO A 236 15.18 -19.25 4.32
C PRO A 236 15.67 -18.50 3.08
N ILE A 237 16.59 -19.10 2.33
CA ILE A 237 17.15 -18.49 1.13
C ILE A 237 16.10 -18.62 0.01
N ILE A 238 15.07 -17.78 0.07
CA ILE A 238 14.12 -17.62 -1.02
C ILE A 238 14.85 -16.85 -2.13
N ARG A 239 15.34 -17.56 -3.13
CA ARG A 239 15.98 -16.95 -4.31
C ARG A 239 14.89 -16.46 -5.26
N LEU A 240 14.32 -15.29 -4.99
CA LEU A 240 13.47 -14.57 -5.95
C LEU A 240 14.34 -14.09 -7.11
N LYS A 241 14.34 -14.83 -8.22
CA LYS A 241 15.29 -14.59 -9.33
C LYS A 241 14.99 -13.30 -10.08
N LEU A 242 13.74 -12.87 -10.09
CA LEU A 242 13.28 -11.64 -10.72
C LEU A 242 13.45 -10.46 -9.78
N TYR A 243 12.93 -10.58 -8.55
CA TYR A 243 12.93 -9.48 -7.58
C TYR A 243 14.34 -9.07 -7.16
N PHE A 244 15.26 -10.02 -6.96
CA PHE A 244 16.66 -9.71 -6.59
C PHE A 244 17.61 -9.57 -7.77
N LYS A 245 17.11 -9.51 -9.01
CA LYS A 245 17.99 -9.32 -10.17
C LYS A 245 18.46 -7.87 -10.22
N PRO A 246 19.79 -7.60 -10.27
CA PRO A 246 20.30 -6.22 -10.35
C PRO A 246 19.82 -5.43 -11.58
N LYS A 247 19.32 -6.13 -12.61
CA LYS A 247 18.80 -5.51 -13.85
C LYS A 247 17.29 -5.27 -13.82
N ALA A 248 16.58 -5.70 -12.78
CA ALA A 248 15.12 -5.59 -12.66
C ALA A 248 14.73 -4.61 -11.54
N GLU A 249 15.45 -3.50 -11.41
CA GLU A 249 15.21 -2.47 -10.39
C GLU A 249 13.80 -1.89 -10.49
N ASP A 250 13.30 -1.65 -11.72
CA ASP A 250 11.94 -1.16 -11.95
C ASP A 250 10.90 -2.11 -11.33
N PHE A 251 11.06 -3.42 -11.51
CA PHE A 251 10.13 -4.42 -10.97
C PHE A 251 10.18 -4.47 -9.44
N SER A 252 11.39 -4.45 -8.85
CA SER A 252 11.55 -4.44 -7.40
C SER A 252 10.92 -3.19 -6.78
N LEU A 253 11.16 -2.02 -7.39
CA LEU A 253 10.54 -0.76 -6.98
C LEU A 253 9.01 -0.83 -7.06
N LEU A 254 8.46 -1.29 -8.20
CA LEU A 254 7.01 -1.42 -8.39
C LEU A 254 6.36 -2.34 -7.35
N MET A 255 6.99 -3.47 -7.02
CA MET A 255 6.48 -4.37 -5.98
C MET A 255 6.52 -3.75 -4.58
N ASN A 256 7.58 -2.98 -4.26
CA ASN A 256 7.67 -2.27 -2.98
C ASN A 256 6.62 -1.17 -2.89
N LEU A 257 6.44 -0.41 -3.97
CA LEU A 257 5.42 0.63 -4.07
C LEU A 257 4.01 0.04 -3.94
N LEU A 258 3.74 -1.09 -4.60
CA LEU A 258 2.46 -1.80 -4.50
C LEU A 258 2.20 -2.33 -3.09
N ALA A 259 3.23 -2.87 -2.43
CA ALA A 259 3.13 -3.36 -1.06
C ALA A 259 2.80 -2.24 -0.06
N GLU A 260 3.33 -1.04 -0.30
CA GLU A 260 3.07 0.14 0.53
C GLU A 260 1.70 0.77 0.25
N SER A 261 1.25 0.79 -1.01
CA SER A 261 0.00 1.45 -1.42
C SER A 261 -1.24 0.57 -1.25
N GLN A 262 -1.19 -0.69 -1.70
CA GLN A 262 -2.34 -1.62 -1.70
C GLN A 262 -2.23 -2.69 -0.60
N GLY A 263 -1.04 -2.85 -0.04
CA GLY A 263 -0.74 -3.81 1.01
C GLY A 263 0.12 -4.98 0.54
N LEU A 264 0.79 -5.61 1.51
CA LEU A 264 1.67 -6.74 1.27
C LEU A 264 1.00 -7.93 0.54
N PRO A 265 -0.25 -8.36 0.87
CA PRO A 265 -0.87 -9.52 0.22
C PRO A 265 -0.96 -9.38 -1.30
N ASP A 266 -1.28 -8.19 -1.80
CA ASP A 266 -1.43 -7.94 -3.24
C ASP A 266 -0.09 -8.01 -3.96
N ALA A 267 0.95 -7.44 -3.37
CA ALA A 267 2.30 -7.53 -3.90
C ALA A 267 2.79 -8.99 -3.94
N LEU A 268 2.50 -9.78 -2.90
CA LEU A 268 2.82 -11.21 -2.85
C LEU A 268 2.05 -12.01 -3.91
N ARG A 269 0.77 -11.69 -4.12
CA ARG A 269 -0.07 -12.29 -5.16
C ARG A 269 0.46 -11.98 -6.57
N VAL A 270 0.83 -10.73 -6.83
CA VAL A 270 1.44 -10.39 -8.13
C VAL A 270 2.78 -11.10 -8.29
N LEU A 271 3.57 -11.22 -7.23
CA LEU A 271 4.85 -11.92 -7.27
C LEU A 271 4.71 -13.44 -7.50
N SER A 272 3.68 -14.08 -6.93
CA SER A 272 3.41 -15.51 -7.15
C SER A 272 3.03 -15.80 -8.60
N LEU A 273 2.32 -14.88 -9.26
CA LEU A 273 2.02 -14.97 -10.69
C LEU A 273 3.28 -14.92 -11.57
N PHE A 274 4.29 -14.15 -11.18
CA PHE A 274 5.50 -13.96 -11.99
C PHE A 274 6.58 -15.01 -11.79
N GLU A 275 6.70 -15.55 -10.59
CA GLU A 275 7.69 -16.57 -10.26
C GLU A 275 7.00 -17.85 -9.83
N HIS A 276 6.91 -18.83 -10.75
CA HIS A 276 6.33 -20.14 -10.43
C HIS A 276 7.02 -20.81 -9.22
N GLN A 277 8.34 -20.63 -9.07
CA GLN A 277 9.07 -21.15 -7.90
C GLN A 277 8.59 -20.49 -6.59
N PHE A 278 8.23 -19.21 -6.64
CA PHE A 278 7.65 -18.52 -5.51
C PHE A 278 6.21 -18.98 -5.27
N SER A 279 5.39 -19.12 -6.31
CA SER A 279 4.03 -19.70 -6.21
C SER A 279 4.04 -21.05 -5.50
N MET A 280 4.94 -21.97 -5.88
CA MET A 280 5.07 -23.28 -5.24
C MET A 280 5.37 -23.22 -3.74
N LEU A 281 5.96 -22.13 -3.23
CA LEU A 281 6.18 -21.96 -1.78
C LEU A 281 4.90 -21.66 -1.01
N TRP A 282 3.88 -21.13 -1.70
CA TRP A 282 2.57 -20.81 -1.16
C TRP A 282 1.56 -21.95 -1.35
N GLU A 283 1.87 -22.96 -2.15
CA GLU A 283 1.00 -24.12 -2.35
C GLU A 283 1.03 -25.03 -1.11
N PRO A 284 -0.12 -25.53 -0.65
CA PRO A 284 -0.17 -26.47 0.47
C PRO A 284 0.49 -27.79 0.08
N GLU A 285 1.27 -28.37 1.00
CA GLU A 285 2.01 -29.60 0.74
C GLU A 285 1.16 -30.86 0.96
N ASN A 286 1.62 -31.96 0.35
CA ASN A 286 1.15 -33.30 0.66
C ASN A 286 -0.37 -33.52 0.59
N ILE A 287 -1.05 -32.82 -0.32
CA ILE A 287 -2.49 -32.94 -0.53
C ILE A 287 -2.85 -34.40 -0.80
N ARG A 288 -3.73 -34.96 0.03
CA ARG A 288 -4.29 -36.31 -0.09
C ARG A 288 -5.79 -36.24 -0.19
N LEU A 289 -6.32 -36.99 -1.15
CA LEU A 289 -7.73 -37.15 -1.40
C LEU A 289 -8.09 -38.59 -1.03
N MET A 290 -9.01 -38.74 -0.09
CA MET A 290 -9.42 -40.04 0.44
C MET A 290 -10.93 -40.15 0.36
N GLN A 291 -11.43 -41.04 -0.48
CA GLN A 291 -12.85 -41.36 -0.54
C GLN A 291 -13.19 -42.34 0.60
N LYS A 292 -14.07 -41.94 1.51
CA LYS A 292 -14.61 -42.83 2.54
C LYS A 292 -15.99 -43.30 2.11
N ARG A 293 -16.19 -44.61 2.08
CA ARG A 293 -17.52 -45.18 2.10
C ARG A 293 -18.03 -45.11 3.54
N ASN A 294 -19.26 -44.65 3.73
CA ASN A 294 -19.94 -44.74 5.01
C ASN A 294 -20.30 -46.21 5.24
N SER A 295 -19.31 -47.00 5.69
CA SER A 295 -19.46 -48.45 5.87
C SER A 295 -20.37 -48.82 7.04
N HIS A 296 -20.85 -47.85 7.83
CA HIS A 296 -21.56 -48.10 9.09
C HIS A 296 -22.64 -47.04 9.38
N GLU A 297 -23.85 -47.30 8.88
CA GLU A 297 -24.96 -47.48 9.79
C GLU A 297 -25.33 -48.97 9.80
N HIS A 298 -24.54 -49.76 10.53
CA HIS A 298 -25.06 -50.99 11.13
C HIS A 298 -25.99 -50.59 12.29
N MET A 299 -27.04 -49.81 12.01
CA MET A 299 -28.17 -49.76 12.93
C MET A 299 -28.81 -51.14 12.86
N VAL A 300 -28.71 -51.85 13.97
CA VAL A 300 -29.53 -53.01 14.31
C VAL A 300 -30.98 -52.54 14.28
N VAL A 301 -31.59 -52.53 13.10
CA VAL A 301 -33.04 -52.37 12.95
C VAL A 301 -33.60 -53.78 13.08
N GLU A 302 -34.29 -54.01 14.21
CA GLU A 302 -35.08 -55.22 14.43
C GLU A 302 -35.99 -55.46 13.22
N GLU A 303 -35.98 -56.70 12.73
CA GLU A 303 -36.72 -57.16 11.57
C GLU A 303 -38.23 -56.95 11.73
N GLU A 304 -38.77 -55.84 11.23
CA GLU A 304 -40.20 -55.72 10.96
C GLU A 304 -40.45 -55.96 9.46
N LYS A 305 -41.11 -57.10 9.18
CA LYS A 305 -41.45 -57.57 7.84
C LYS A 305 -42.37 -56.57 7.13
N VAL A 306 -41.84 -55.82 6.17
CA VAL A 306 -42.63 -55.04 5.22
C VAL A 306 -42.28 -55.47 3.80
N GLU A 307 -43.32 -55.87 3.06
CA GLU A 307 -43.25 -56.49 1.74
C GLU A 307 -42.87 -55.51 0.62
N ASP A 308 -41.90 -55.97 -0.18
CA ASP A 308 -41.57 -55.68 -1.58
C ASP A 308 -42.35 -54.57 -2.32
N LYS A 309 -41.65 -53.45 -2.61
CA LYS A 309 -41.74 -52.74 -3.91
C LYS A 309 -40.57 -51.77 -4.23
N ASP A 310 -39.72 -51.40 -3.28
CA ASP A 310 -38.66 -50.39 -3.51
C ASP A 310 -37.26 -51.00 -3.63
N LYS A 311 -36.99 -51.68 -4.76
CA LYS A 311 -35.71 -52.34 -5.05
C LYS A 311 -34.79 -51.57 -6.01
N VAL A 312 -35.15 -50.33 -6.40
CA VAL A 312 -34.46 -49.58 -7.47
C VAL A 312 -33.75 -48.31 -6.98
N GLU A 313 -33.94 -47.85 -5.74
CA GLU A 313 -33.26 -46.64 -5.22
C GLU A 313 -32.05 -46.92 -4.30
N ARG A 314 -31.64 -48.17 -4.15
CA ARG A 314 -30.57 -48.55 -3.19
C ARG A 314 -29.13 -48.25 -3.65
N ASP A 315 -28.94 -47.70 -4.85
CA ASP A 315 -27.62 -47.53 -5.46
C ASP A 315 -27.05 -46.10 -5.41
N LYS A 316 -27.65 -45.19 -4.62
CA LYS A 316 -27.13 -43.83 -4.45
C LYS A 316 -26.77 -43.55 -2.99
N MET A 317 -25.87 -44.34 -2.41
CA MET A 317 -25.29 -43.96 -1.12
C MET A 317 -24.37 -42.75 -1.33
N PRO A 318 -24.56 -41.65 -0.58
CA PRO A 318 -23.70 -40.48 -0.70
C PRO A 318 -22.28 -40.85 -0.30
N GLN A 319 -21.32 -40.47 -1.13
CA GLN A 319 -19.91 -40.70 -0.86
C GLN A 319 -19.31 -39.47 -0.16
N THR A 320 -18.38 -39.72 0.75
CA THR A 320 -17.66 -38.66 1.48
C THR A 320 -16.22 -38.57 0.98
N LEU A 321 -15.79 -37.40 0.51
CA LEU A 321 -14.40 -37.11 0.19
C LEU A 321 -13.74 -36.43 1.38
N VAL A 322 -12.72 -37.07 1.94
CA VAL A 322 -11.85 -36.48 2.93
C VAL A 322 -10.61 -35.93 2.25
N VAL A 323 -10.43 -34.62 2.32
CA VAL A 323 -9.26 -33.89 1.86
C VAL A 323 -8.36 -33.62 3.05
N ALA A 324 -7.06 -33.90 2.92
CA ALA A 324 -6.08 -33.64 3.96
C ALA A 324 -4.80 -33.04 3.37
N TRP A 325 -4.20 -32.06 4.04
CA TRP A 325 -3.01 -31.35 3.56
C TRP A 325 -2.13 -30.86 4.71
N ASP A 326 -0.90 -30.49 4.39
CA ASP A 326 0.05 -29.84 5.30
C ASP A 326 0.21 -28.35 4.94
N ASP A 327 0.88 -27.59 5.83
CA ASP A 327 1.16 -26.17 5.57
C ASP A 327 1.96 -25.98 4.27
N ALA A 328 1.83 -24.79 3.69
CA ALA A 328 2.71 -24.33 2.62
C ALA A 328 4.14 -24.11 3.15
N ASN A 329 5.15 -24.34 2.32
CA ASN A 329 6.57 -24.20 2.69
C ASN A 329 6.92 -22.83 3.28
N ILE A 330 6.24 -21.77 2.86
CA ILE A 330 6.48 -20.39 3.35
C ILE A 330 5.76 -20.07 4.65
N ALA A 331 4.79 -20.89 5.08
CA ALA A 331 3.85 -20.55 6.14
C ALA A 331 4.53 -20.24 7.47
N GLU A 332 5.47 -21.09 7.89
CA GLU A 332 6.21 -20.90 9.14
C GLU A 332 7.08 -19.63 9.09
N TYR A 333 7.80 -19.41 8.00
CA TYR A 333 8.60 -18.20 7.81
C TYR A 333 7.74 -16.94 7.83
N PHE A 334 6.61 -16.97 7.11
CA PHE A 334 5.67 -15.87 7.03
C PHE A 334 5.09 -15.57 8.41
N HIS A 335 4.59 -16.59 9.11
CA HIS A 335 4.07 -16.44 10.45
C HIS A 335 5.11 -15.86 11.40
N ASN A 336 6.36 -16.35 11.39
CA ASN A 336 7.42 -15.84 12.26
C ASN A 336 7.81 -14.39 11.96
N CYS A 337 7.86 -13.99 10.69
CA CYS A 337 8.16 -12.61 10.31
C CYS A 337 7.02 -11.63 10.61
N PHE A 338 5.78 -12.11 10.56
CA PHE A 338 4.58 -11.26 10.52
C PHE A 338 3.56 -11.55 11.64
N LYS A 339 3.97 -12.26 12.69
CA LYS A 339 3.22 -12.92 13.77
C LYS A 339 2.04 -12.16 14.43
N LYS A 340 1.88 -10.86 14.14
CA LYS A 340 0.79 -10.00 14.66
C LYS A 340 0.15 -9.09 13.63
N LYS A 341 0.72 -8.98 12.43
CA LYS A 341 0.29 -8.03 11.41
C LYS A 341 -0.59 -8.69 10.35
N TYR A 342 -0.32 -9.95 10.01
CA TYR A 342 -0.99 -10.66 8.93
C TYR A 342 -1.47 -12.03 9.41
N THR A 343 -2.65 -12.43 8.95
CA THR A 343 -3.29 -13.72 9.21
C THR A 343 -3.13 -14.59 7.97
N LEU A 344 -2.57 -15.79 8.13
CA LEU A 344 -2.45 -16.78 7.05
C LEU A 344 -3.61 -17.77 7.16
N GLU A 345 -4.31 -17.98 6.05
CA GLU A 345 -5.51 -18.81 5.97
C GLU A 345 -5.39 -19.78 4.79
N TYR A 346 -5.90 -20.99 4.97
CA TYR A 346 -6.09 -21.93 3.87
C TYR A 346 -7.59 -22.06 3.63
N SER A 347 -8.00 -21.94 2.37
CA SER A 347 -9.35 -22.27 1.98
C SER A 347 -9.39 -23.39 0.94
N VAL A 348 -10.36 -24.28 1.09
CA VAL A 348 -10.59 -25.37 0.14
C VAL A 348 -12.02 -25.25 -0.36
N GLU A 349 -12.15 -25.15 -1.67
CA GLU A 349 -13.41 -25.04 -2.40
C GLU A 349 -13.60 -26.24 -3.32
N ILE A 350 -14.83 -26.74 -3.44
CA ILE A 350 -15.21 -27.85 -4.32
C ILE A 350 -16.24 -27.40 -5.35
N SER A 351 -16.05 -27.78 -6.61
CA SER A 351 -16.98 -27.49 -7.71
C SER A 351 -17.20 -28.76 -8.55
N PRO A 352 -18.44 -29.12 -8.94
CA PRO A 352 -19.70 -28.43 -8.64
C PRO A 352 -20.06 -28.47 -7.15
N GLU A 353 -20.99 -27.60 -6.75
CA GLU A 353 -21.41 -27.45 -5.36
C GLU A 353 -21.99 -28.77 -4.82
N THR A 354 -21.66 -29.09 -3.57
CA THR A 354 -22.18 -30.27 -2.84
C THR A 354 -23.09 -29.79 -1.71
N GLU A 355 -23.68 -30.71 -0.93
CA GLU A 355 -24.56 -30.36 0.19
C GLU A 355 -23.81 -29.64 1.36
N ALA A 356 -22.49 -29.79 1.42
CA ALA A 356 -21.61 -29.17 2.41
C ALA A 356 -21.20 -27.74 2.03
N PRO A 357 -20.75 -26.89 2.98
CA PRO A 357 -20.34 -25.52 2.68
C PRO A 357 -19.24 -25.48 1.60
N ILE A 358 -19.49 -24.67 0.57
CA ILE A 358 -18.67 -24.52 -0.65
C ILE A 358 -17.22 -24.16 -0.32
N LYS A 359 -17.02 -23.38 0.74
CA LYS A 359 -15.71 -22.88 1.18
C LYS A 359 -15.49 -23.24 2.64
N SER A 360 -14.47 -24.05 2.90
CA SER A 360 -13.94 -24.23 4.24
C SER A 360 -12.76 -23.28 4.46
N ILE A 361 -12.68 -22.65 5.63
CA ILE A 361 -11.58 -21.74 5.99
C ILE A 361 -10.87 -22.33 7.20
N VAL A 362 -9.56 -22.51 7.08
CA VAL A 362 -8.71 -23.03 8.14
C VAL A 362 -7.57 -22.06 8.39
N TYR A 363 -7.60 -21.43 9.57
CA TYR A 363 -6.55 -20.54 10.01
C TYR A 363 -5.25 -21.31 10.29
N TYR A 364 -4.12 -20.74 9.87
CA TYR A 364 -2.82 -21.25 10.25
C TYR A 364 -2.72 -21.31 11.79
N LYS A 365 -2.51 -22.51 12.31
CA LYS A 365 -2.19 -22.72 13.72
C LYS A 365 -0.70 -22.94 13.83
N GLU A 366 -0.01 -22.13 14.61
CA GLU A 366 1.37 -22.44 15.00
C GLU A 366 1.36 -23.86 15.56
N SER A 367 2.10 -24.76 14.91
CA SER A 367 2.13 -26.14 15.34
C SER A 367 2.74 -26.16 16.76
N THR A 368 1.96 -26.60 17.74
CA THR A 368 2.51 -26.98 19.06
C THR A 368 3.32 -28.28 18.98
N TRP A 369 3.58 -28.78 17.77
CA TRP A 369 4.29 -30.02 17.53
C TRP A 369 5.74 -29.83 17.99
N MET A 370 6.18 -30.79 18.81
CA MET A 370 7.50 -30.83 19.44
C MET A 370 8.62 -30.43 18.46
N ARG A 371 9.56 -29.63 18.94
CA ARG A 371 10.83 -29.37 18.22
C ARG A 371 11.38 -30.69 17.69
N CYS A 372 11.72 -30.72 16.40
CA CYS A 372 12.32 -31.86 15.70
C CYS A 372 13.62 -32.42 16.33
N GLU A 373 14.17 -31.82 17.39
CA GLU A 373 15.32 -32.38 18.14
C GLU A 373 15.02 -33.77 18.73
N GLU A 374 13.76 -34.14 18.98
CA GLU A 374 13.40 -35.50 19.42
C GLU A 374 13.10 -36.48 18.27
N LEU A 375 12.90 -36.01 17.03
CA LEU A 375 12.64 -36.89 15.89
C LEU A 375 13.90 -37.35 15.15
N GLU A 376 15.02 -36.63 15.26
CA GLU A 376 16.31 -37.07 14.70
C GLU A 376 16.90 -38.30 15.41
N LEU A 377 16.46 -38.59 16.65
CA LEU A 377 16.81 -39.82 17.37
C LEU A 377 16.00 -41.06 16.91
N LEU A 378 15.00 -40.88 16.05
CA LEU A 378 14.15 -41.98 15.53
C LEU A 378 14.33 -42.23 14.03
N SER A 379 15.15 -41.44 13.32
CA SER A 379 15.21 -41.45 11.85
C SER A 379 16.34 -42.27 11.23
N HIS A 380 17.17 -42.98 12.01
CA HIS A 380 18.30 -43.76 11.47
C HIS A 380 18.12 -45.28 11.40
N ASP A 381 17.03 -45.86 11.94
CA ASP A 381 16.79 -47.32 11.89
C ASP A 381 15.56 -47.75 11.05
N TYR A 382 14.87 -46.84 10.34
CA TYR A 382 13.58 -47.12 9.70
C TYR A 382 13.53 -46.91 8.16
N LEU A 383 14.63 -47.21 7.46
CA LEU A 383 14.61 -47.30 5.99
C LEU A 383 14.53 -48.77 5.56
N GLN A 384 13.31 -49.27 5.41
CA GLN A 384 12.85 -50.37 4.53
C GLN A 384 11.78 -51.25 5.21
N GLU A 385 10.59 -50.73 5.46
CA GLU A 385 9.37 -51.53 5.38
C GLU A 385 8.15 -50.62 5.35
N LYS A 386 7.12 -51.04 4.61
CA LYS A 386 5.84 -50.34 4.41
C LYS A 386 5.25 -49.86 5.74
N THR A 387 5.54 -48.63 6.14
CA THR A 387 4.89 -48.03 7.31
C THR A 387 3.42 -47.78 7.00
N PRO A 388 2.48 -48.16 7.88
CA PRO A 388 1.07 -47.92 7.67
C PRO A 388 0.81 -46.41 7.55
N ILE A 389 0.14 -46.09 6.46
CA ILE A 389 -0.27 -44.77 6.00
C ILE A 389 -1.32 -44.22 6.97
N ASN A 390 -0.89 -43.67 8.11
CA ASN A 390 -1.82 -42.97 9.01
C ASN A 390 -1.12 -41.93 9.90
N VAL A 391 -0.14 -41.20 9.34
CA VAL A 391 0.33 -39.98 10.01
C VAL A 391 -0.80 -38.95 9.91
N PRO A 392 -1.37 -38.50 11.04
CA PRO A 392 -2.40 -37.48 11.04
C PRO A 392 -1.83 -36.22 10.38
N ARG A 393 -2.48 -35.75 9.31
CA ARG A 393 -2.15 -34.49 8.65
C ARG A 393 -2.64 -33.33 9.50
N LYS A 394 -1.99 -32.18 9.35
CA LYS A 394 -2.29 -31.00 10.16
C LYS A 394 -3.71 -30.49 9.92
N TYR A 395 -4.16 -30.54 8.68
CA TYR A 395 -5.50 -30.11 8.28
C TYR A 395 -6.23 -31.25 7.56
N SER A 396 -7.52 -31.37 7.86
CA SER A 396 -8.41 -32.29 7.17
C SER A 396 -9.82 -31.72 7.13
N LEU A 397 -10.50 -31.95 6.01
CA LEU A 397 -11.87 -31.54 5.75
C LEU A 397 -12.61 -32.70 5.07
N SER A 398 -13.90 -32.86 5.34
CA SER A 398 -14.80 -33.78 4.64
C SER A 398 -15.82 -33.02 3.81
N PHE A 399 -16.00 -33.45 2.57
CA PHE A 399 -17.10 -33.06 1.69
C PHE A 399 -18.03 -34.26 1.53
N ASP A 400 -19.29 -34.09 1.93
CA ASP A 400 -20.33 -35.12 1.84
C ASP A 400 -21.23 -34.88 0.62
N GLY A 401 -21.98 -35.90 0.21
CA GLY A 401 -22.98 -35.78 -0.85
C GLY A 401 -22.40 -35.81 -2.27
N LEU A 402 -21.32 -36.55 -2.50
CA LEU A 402 -20.72 -36.70 -3.83
C LEU A 402 -21.47 -37.75 -4.65
N GLU A 403 -21.70 -37.42 -5.92
CA GLU A 403 -22.26 -38.30 -6.94
C GLU A 403 -21.16 -39.16 -7.57
N ALA A 404 -21.41 -40.46 -7.69
CA ALA A 404 -20.52 -41.39 -8.37
C ALA A 404 -20.41 -41.01 -9.87
N GLY A 405 -19.20 -41.14 -10.43
CA GLY A 405 -18.92 -40.85 -11.84
C GLY A 405 -18.77 -39.36 -12.17
N GLN A 406 -18.95 -38.47 -11.20
CA GLN A 406 -18.76 -37.03 -11.40
C GLN A 406 -17.30 -36.63 -11.12
N THR A 407 -16.74 -35.76 -11.99
CA THR A 407 -15.45 -35.11 -11.73
C THR A 407 -15.66 -33.84 -10.93
N TYR A 408 -14.99 -33.75 -9.79
CA TYR A 408 -14.94 -32.59 -8.92
C TYR A 408 -13.61 -31.84 -9.09
N LYS A 409 -13.71 -30.51 -9.16
CA LYS A 409 -12.59 -29.59 -9.14
C LYS A 409 -12.43 -29.07 -7.71
N LEU A 410 -11.32 -29.44 -7.09
CA LEU A 410 -10.90 -28.94 -5.78
C LEU A 410 -9.92 -27.80 -5.97
N THR A 411 -10.22 -26.68 -5.32
CA THR A 411 -9.43 -25.46 -5.40
C THR A 411 -8.90 -25.14 -4.01
N PHE A 412 -7.58 -25.22 -3.86
CA PHE A 412 -6.87 -24.90 -2.64
C PHE A 412 -6.32 -23.48 -2.76
N SER A 413 -6.71 -22.60 -1.86
CA SER A 413 -6.27 -21.22 -1.85
C SER A 413 -5.49 -20.94 -0.57
N THR A 414 -4.34 -20.28 -0.71
CA THR A 414 -3.59 -19.74 0.43
C THR A 414 -3.84 -18.24 0.47
N GLU A 415 -4.48 -17.78 1.54
CA GLU A 415 -4.94 -16.40 1.71
C GLU A 415 -4.13 -15.70 2.81
N VAL A 416 -3.87 -14.40 2.62
CA VAL A 416 -3.25 -13.52 3.62
C VAL A 416 -4.19 -12.35 3.87
N ASP A 417 -4.66 -12.20 5.11
CA ASP A 417 -5.70 -11.22 5.50
C ASP A 417 -6.94 -11.27 4.57
N GLY A 418 -7.41 -12.49 4.27
CA GLY A 418 -8.57 -12.73 3.40
C GLY A 418 -8.33 -12.43 1.91
N ARG A 419 -7.08 -12.27 1.47
CA ARG A 419 -6.72 -12.09 0.05
C ARG A 419 -5.92 -13.28 -0.46
N THR A 420 -6.37 -13.91 -1.54
CA THR A 420 -5.72 -15.07 -2.14
C THR A 420 -4.37 -14.72 -2.75
N VAL A 421 -3.29 -15.32 -2.25
CA VAL A 421 -1.92 -15.14 -2.76
C VAL A 421 -1.58 -16.20 -3.79
N ALA A 422 -1.97 -17.45 -3.56
CA ALA A 422 -1.75 -18.56 -4.48
C ALA A 422 -2.93 -19.52 -4.45
N GLN A 423 -3.13 -20.22 -5.57
CA GLN A 423 -4.24 -21.14 -5.75
C GLN A 423 -3.78 -22.37 -6.53
N THR A 424 -4.11 -23.56 -6.04
CA THR A 424 -3.81 -24.85 -6.66
C THR A 424 -5.10 -25.58 -6.96
N ILE A 425 -5.27 -26.02 -8.21
CA ILE A 425 -6.44 -26.79 -8.63
C ILE A 425 -6.06 -28.27 -8.74
N ARG A 426 -6.91 -29.14 -8.17
CA ARG A 426 -6.84 -30.60 -8.33
C ARG A 426 -8.18 -31.10 -8.84
N ASN A 427 -8.14 -31.93 -9.87
CA ASN A 427 -9.33 -32.64 -10.33
C ASN A 427 -9.37 -34.00 -9.63
N PHE A 428 -10.55 -34.37 -9.16
CA PHE A 428 -10.85 -35.63 -8.50
C PHE A 428 -12.00 -36.27 -9.23
N GLU A 429 -11.84 -37.50 -9.70
CA GLU A 429 -12.91 -38.26 -10.32
C GLU A 429 -13.48 -39.21 -9.26
N CYS A 430 -14.79 -39.15 -9.05
CA CYS A 430 -15.46 -40.00 -8.09
C CYS A 430 -15.66 -41.38 -8.71
N ASP A 431 -14.94 -42.40 -8.22
CA ASP A 431 -14.99 -43.74 -8.81
C ASP A 431 -16.42 -44.33 -8.79
N ASP A 432 -16.87 -44.80 -9.95
CA ASP A 432 -18.05 -45.66 -10.10
C ASP A 432 -17.71 -47.04 -9.52
N VAL A 433 -18.27 -47.35 -8.36
CA VAL A 433 -18.01 -48.59 -7.63
C VAL A 433 -19.05 -49.64 -7.95
#